data_AF-U5WYB9-F1
#
_entry.id   AF-U5WYB9-F1
#
_cell.length_a   1.000
_cell.length_b   1.000
_cell.length_c   1.000
_cell.angle_alpha   90.00
_cell.angle_beta   90.00
_cell.angle_gamma   90.00
#
_symmetry.space_group_name_H-M   'P 1'
#
loop_
_entity.id
_entity.type
_entity.pdbx_description
1 polymer ?
#
loop_
_entity_poly.entity_id
_entity_poly.type
_entity_poly.pdbx_seq_one_letter_code
_entity_poly.pdbx_strand_id
1 'polypeptide(L)'
;MPPPWTGIGAGFGVGGSNGGDPISQVMGFLGAQGQLMVAGHFGHTPLSEEQRRDLLTKVNLYDALETVARLQSHWDVAYTTTQDVDAVEGEFLTGGGSGGVCEQALNRMTIYNEHLVSPQATAQLQREIIEYASPDETAPPIDRNTLVHILLSITSEQNSDDEFTGDVPTDAEKAKLWRKLPKMGLEETHEYAKPHIQKEIASSLFNQPLKYEIVLSNTYDLWFTPWAPRSNTNGLGATPAEAFTIATGVELLDVMRLGARIVKRSTETHQVRFTRQEMLADGATEAAIDLLFANMARPLDQYRIELEGDRDKGAIGNQRSTLTRFPFLAVDGSTFVMLRHQWAIERLCGSQLFFEAWASLGSSPRNRFKTAMCDSFEIFVGEILHRIFNKSPHLTTIVDEREMQDAWTKKETPSVCDWMIFGKGHCIVIDATNRAVKEDAAQGLATWMTTAPKSRRFSPTASWGCCCRPSTSSRNTAAGTTRKSTRRRCTPRSSSCPTPASSTGC
;
A
#
# COMPACT_ATOMS: atom_id res chain seq x y z
N MET A 1 -11.88 8.62 -0.94
CA MET A 1 -11.04 9.78 -1.25
C MET A 1 -9.59 9.29 -1.33
N PRO A 2 -8.74 9.84 -2.20
CA PRO A 2 -7.30 9.65 -2.06
C PRO A 2 -6.85 10.22 -0.70
N PRO A 3 -5.82 9.64 -0.05
CA PRO A 3 -5.34 10.12 1.24
C PRO A 3 -4.92 11.60 1.13
N PRO A 4 -5.07 12.39 2.21
CA PRO A 4 -4.67 13.80 2.22
C PRO A 4 -3.17 14.01 1.92
N TRP A 5 -2.37 12.94 1.95
CA TRP A 5 -0.91 12.94 1.84
C TRP A 5 -0.36 12.43 0.51
N THR A 6 -1.16 11.87 -0.39
CA THR A 6 -0.62 11.37 -1.67
C THR A 6 -0.33 12.54 -2.60
N GLY A 7 0.95 12.84 -2.78
CA GLY A 7 1.42 13.67 -3.87
C GLY A 7 1.41 12.87 -5.17
N ILE A 8 0.51 13.23 -6.09
CA ILE A 8 0.51 12.78 -7.50
C ILE A 8 0.27 11.26 -7.65
N GLY A 9 -1.00 10.84 -7.74
CA GLY A 9 -1.32 9.47 -8.13
C GLY A 9 -2.81 9.15 -8.31
N ALA A 10 -3.31 9.32 -9.54
CA ALA A 10 -4.47 8.67 -10.14
C ALA A 10 -5.86 8.78 -9.44
N GLY A 11 -6.61 9.80 -9.87
CA GLY A 11 -8.07 9.87 -9.72
C GLY A 11 -8.72 10.43 -10.99
N PHE A 12 -8.73 9.68 -12.08
CA PHE A 12 -9.54 10.02 -13.26
C PHE A 12 -10.98 9.59 -13.02
N GLY A 13 -11.90 10.53 -12.79
CA GLY A 13 -13.34 10.19 -12.76
C GLY A 13 -14.33 11.26 -12.31
N VAL A 14 -14.72 12.12 -13.25
CA VAL A 14 -16.05 12.76 -13.41
C VAL A 14 -16.49 13.85 -12.41
N GLY A 15 -16.38 15.11 -12.86
CA GLY A 15 -17.14 16.23 -12.32
C GLY A 15 -16.99 17.52 -13.13
N GLY A 16 -17.97 17.84 -13.97
CA GLY A 16 -18.28 19.22 -14.43
C GLY A 16 -17.33 19.86 -15.45
N SER A 17 -17.85 20.11 -16.66
CA SER A 17 -17.22 20.96 -17.65
C SER A 17 -17.06 22.40 -17.15
N ASN A 18 -15.88 22.75 -16.63
CA ASN A 18 -15.37 24.11 -16.65
C ASN A 18 -13.99 24.04 -17.29
N GLY A 19 -13.80 24.77 -18.40
CA GLY A 19 -12.67 24.69 -19.32
C GLY A 19 -11.32 25.15 -18.78
N GLY A 20 -10.91 24.68 -17.60
CA GLY A 20 -9.55 24.77 -17.10
C GLY A 20 -8.70 23.61 -17.61
N ASP A 21 -7.40 23.88 -17.82
CA ASP A 21 -6.39 22.86 -18.12
C ASP A 21 -6.44 21.73 -17.07
N PRO A 22 -6.43 20.44 -17.48
CA PRO A 22 -6.34 19.30 -16.57
C PRO A 22 -5.30 19.44 -15.45
N ILE A 23 -4.16 20.11 -15.71
CA ILE A 23 -3.16 20.38 -14.68
C ILE A 23 -3.71 21.32 -13.60
N SER A 24 -4.45 22.36 -14.00
CA SER A 24 -5.10 23.29 -13.05
C SER A 24 -6.21 22.60 -12.24
N GLN A 25 -6.92 21.63 -12.82
CA GLN A 25 -7.90 20.82 -12.09
C GLN A 25 -7.23 19.85 -11.10
N VAL A 26 -6.12 19.21 -11.48
CA VAL A 26 -5.31 18.38 -10.59
C VAL A 26 -4.71 19.22 -9.46
N MET A 27 -4.17 20.40 -9.76
CA MET A 27 -3.62 21.31 -8.75
C MET A 27 -4.70 21.87 -7.82
N GLY A 28 -5.89 22.17 -8.33
CA GLY A 28 -7.05 22.55 -7.51
C GLY A 28 -7.54 21.42 -6.62
N PHE A 29 -7.49 20.18 -7.10
CA PHE A 29 -7.81 18.99 -6.31
C PHE A 29 -6.75 18.72 -5.24
N LEU A 30 -5.46 18.82 -5.58
CA LEU A 30 -4.34 18.66 -4.63
C LEU A 30 -4.33 19.77 -3.57
N GLY A 31 -4.69 21.01 -3.94
CA GLY A 31 -4.84 22.12 -3.01
C GLY A 31 -6.07 22.02 -2.09
N ALA A 32 -7.02 21.16 -2.41
CA ALA A 32 -8.20 20.87 -1.59
C ALA A 32 -8.00 19.68 -0.64
N GLN A 33 -6.87 18.96 -0.75
CA GLN A 33 -6.50 17.92 0.22
C GLN A 33 -5.89 18.58 1.46
N GLY A 34 -6.31 18.16 2.65
CA GLY A 34 -5.76 18.66 3.91
C GLY A 34 -4.27 18.40 4.02
N GLN A 35 -3.49 19.41 4.39
CA GLN A 35 -2.04 19.29 4.52
C GLN A 35 -1.65 18.74 5.89
N LEU A 36 -0.49 18.09 5.98
CA LEU A 36 0.10 17.73 7.27
C LEU A 36 0.56 18.97 8.03
N MET A 37 0.27 19.01 9.32
CA MET A 37 0.84 19.99 10.22
C MET A 37 2.31 19.69 10.48
N VAL A 38 3.15 20.73 10.44
CA VAL A 38 4.58 20.66 10.76
C VAL A 38 4.92 21.66 11.86
N ALA A 39 6.06 21.48 12.55
CA ALA A 39 6.46 22.35 13.66
C ALA A 39 6.55 23.84 13.27
N GLY A 40 7.03 24.13 12.05
CA GLY A 40 7.16 25.50 11.53
C GLY A 40 5.83 26.26 11.43
N HIS A 41 4.69 25.57 11.26
CA HIS A 41 3.36 26.20 11.28
C HIS A 41 3.02 26.88 12.61
N PHE A 42 3.71 26.50 13.68
CA PHE A 42 3.52 27.00 15.03
C PHE A 42 4.66 27.94 15.47
N GLY A 43 5.58 28.27 14.55
CA GLY A 43 6.78 29.04 14.87
C GLY A 43 7.78 28.28 15.74
N HIS A 44 7.67 26.94 15.81
CA HIS A 44 8.59 26.09 16.54
C HIS A 44 9.68 25.55 15.61
N THR A 45 10.90 25.48 16.13
CA THR A 45 11.96 24.70 15.47
C THR A 45 11.69 23.22 15.71
N PRO A 46 11.72 22.36 14.67
CA PRO A 46 11.57 20.93 14.84
C PRO A 46 12.60 20.38 15.83
N LEU A 47 12.16 19.54 16.77
CA LEU A 47 13.04 18.83 17.69
C LEU A 47 13.94 17.85 16.92
N SER A 48 15.24 17.90 17.20
CA SER A 48 16.20 16.90 16.70
C SER A 48 15.95 15.53 17.33
N GLU A 49 16.48 14.47 16.72
CA GLU A 49 16.44 13.11 17.29
C GLU A 49 16.94 13.09 18.75
N GLU A 50 18.07 13.74 19.03
CA GLU A 50 18.66 13.81 20.37
C GLU A 50 17.71 14.48 21.37
N GLN A 51 17.06 15.58 20.97
CA GLN A 51 16.09 16.28 21.81
C GLN A 51 14.84 15.42 22.06
N ARG A 52 14.34 14.71 21.04
CA ARG A 52 13.20 13.78 21.20
C ARG A 52 13.56 12.64 22.14
N ARG A 53 14.75 12.05 21.99
CA ARG A 53 15.29 11.02 22.89
C ARG A 53 15.39 11.52 24.34
N ASP A 54 15.93 12.72 24.56
CA ASP A 54 16.05 13.33 25.89
C ASP A 54 14.69 13.58 26.58
N LEU A 55 13.63 13.79 25.80
CA LEU A 55 12.27 13.87 26.32
C LEU A 55 11.71 12.48 26.62
N LEU A 56 11.87 11.54 25.69
CA LEU A 56 11.29 10.20 25.78
C LEU A 56 11.90 9.36 26.91
N THR A 57 13.20 9.49 27.18
CA THR A 57 13.88 8.76 28.28
C THR A 57 13.30 9.04 29.67
N LYS A 58 12.55 10.14 29.83
CA LYS A 58 11.98 10.60 31.10
C LYS A 58 10.54 10.15 31.32
N VAL A 59 9.90 9.53 30.33
CA VAL A 59 8.47 9.16 30.40
C VAL A 59 8.27 7.65 30.46
N ASN A 60 7.12 7.25 30.96
CA ASN A 60 6.70 5.86 30.98
C ASN A 60 6.45 5.32 29.56
N LEU A 61 7.12 4.22 29.23
CA LEU A 61 7.03 3.53 27.95
C LEU A 61 5.60 3.17 27.58
N TYR A 62 4.88 2.52 28.48
CA TYR A 62 3.58 1.94 28.19
C TYR A 62 2.50 3.00 28.06
N ASP A 63 2.51 4.03 28.92
CA ASP A 63 1.61 5.17 28.84
C ASP A 63 1.75 5.90 27.48
N ALA A 64 2.99 6.24 27.10
CA ALA A 64 3.27 6.91 25.83
C ALA A 64 2.90 6.03 24.63
N LEU A 65 3.30 4.76 24.65
CA LEU A 65 3.08 3.83 23.54
C LEU A 65 1.58 3.56 23.33
N GLU A 66 0.83 3.29 24.39
CA GLU A 66 -0.60 3.04 24.31
C GLU A 66 -1.40 4.27 23.92
N THR A 67 -0.95 5.46 24.33
CA THR A 67 -1.54 6.72 23.89
C THR A 67 -1.44 6.87 22.37
N VAL A 68 -0.25 6.65 21.79
CA VAL A 68 -0.04 6.76 20.34
C VAL A 68 -0.72 5.61 19.58
N ALA A 69 -0.64 4.39 20.10
CA ALA A 69 -1.32 3.23 19.51
C ALA A 69 -2.84 3.38 19.45
N ARG A 70 -3.44 3.98 20.49
CA ARG A 70 -4.88 4.27 20.52
C ARG A 70 -5.26 5.32 19.48
N LEU A 71 -4.53 6.44 19.43
CA LEU A 71 -4.71 7.46 18.39
C LEU A 71 -4.67 6.84 16.99
N GLN A 72 -3.60 6.11 16.68
CA GLN A 72 -3.43 5.50 15.36
C GLN A 72 -4.52 4.46 15.06
N SER A 73 -4.95 3.67 16.05
CA SER A 73 -6.00 2.68 15.86
C SER A 73 -7.34 3.31 15.53
N HIS A 74 -7.70 4.41 16.21
CA HIS A 74 -8.94 5.15 15.91
C HIS A 74 -8.85 5.80 14.54
N TRP A 75 -7.70 6.36 14.23
CA TRP A 75 -7.45 6.97 12.93
C TRP A 75 -7.57 5.96 11.79
N ASP A 76 -6.98 4.76 11.92
CA ASP A 76 -7.09 3.69 10.92
C ASP A 76 -8.57 3.27 10.69
N VAL A 77 -9.35 3.13 11.77
CA VAL A 77 -10.79 2.81 11.70
C VAL A 77 -11.57 3.96 11.06
N ALA A 78 -11.32 5.20 11.49
CA ALA A 78 -12.01 6.37 10.97
C ALA A 78 -11.72 6.56 9.47
N TYR A 79 -10.46 6.42 9.07
CA TYR A 79 -10.03 6.53 7.68
C TYR A 79 -10.72 5.50 6.77
N THR A 80 -10.85 4.25 7.23
CA THR A 80 -11.39 3.14 6.41
C THR A 80 -12.91 2.99 6.48
N THR A 81 -13.55 3.46 7.55
CA THR A 81 -14.95 3.12 7.86
C THR A 81 -15.86 4.34 7.96
N THR A 82 -15.56 5.31 8.83
CA THR A 82 -16.45 6.47 9.07
C THR A 82 -16.15 7.66 8.17
N GLN A 83 -14.93 7.70 7.61
CA GLN A 83 -14.35 8.84 6.88
C GLN A 83 -14.31 10.13 7.73
N ASP A 84 -14.16 9.99 9.04
CA ASP A 84 -14.20 11.08 10.01
C ASP A 84 -12.92 11.11 10.86
N VAL A 85 -11.78 11.30 10.19
CA VAL A 85 -10.46 11.35 10.85
C VAL A 85 -10.30 12.64 11.67
N ASP A 86 -10.96 13.72 11.27
CA ASP A 86 -10.90 15.02 11.94
C ASP A 86 -11.52 14.98 13.34
N ALA A 87 -12.61 14.22 13.53
CA ALA A 87 -13.17 14.00 14.86
C ALA A 87 -12.18 13.30 15.80
N VAL A 88 -11.45 12.30 15.29
CA VAL A 88 -10.44 11.56 16.07
C VAL A 88 -9.27 12.46 16.45
N GLU A 89 -8.73 13.21 15.48
CA GLU A 89 -7.63 14.13 15.73
C GLU A 89 -8.04 15.27 16.66
N GLY A 90 -9.24 15.82 16.48
CA GLY A 90 -9.81 16.86 17.35
C GLY A 90 -10.01 16.40 18.79
N GLU A 91 -10.56 15.20 19.00
CA GLU A 91 -10.70 14.60 20.33
C GLU A 91 -9.32 14.43 21.00
N PHE A 92 -8.35 13.91 20.26
CA PHE A 92 -6.99 13.72 20.76
C PHE A 92 -6.31 15.02 21.18
N LEU A 93 -6.48 16.09 20.38
CA LEU A 93 -5.93 17.42 20.63
C LEU A 93 -6.62 18.12 21.81
N THR A 94 -7.93 17.94 21.97
CA THR A 94 -8.68 18.53 23.10
C THR A 94 -8.16 18.05 24.46
N GLY A 95 -7.62 16.82 24.51
CA GLY A 95 -6.98 16.26 25.71
C GLY A 95 -5.73 17.00 26.20
N GLY A 96 -5.16 17.92 25.40
CA GLY A 96 -3.98 18.72 25.77
C GLY A 96 -4.29 20.00 26.56
N GLY A 97 -5.57 20.35 26.75
CA GLY A 97 -5.97 21.58 27.46
C GLY A 97 -5.68 22.88 26.70
N SER A 98 -5.90 24.01 27.38
CA SER A 98 -5.74 25.36 26.81
C SER A 98 -4.32 25.91 26.99
N GLY A 99 -3.85 26.70 26.03
CA GLY A 99 -2.62 27.49 26.07
C GLY A 99 -1.38 26.80 25.50
N GLY A 100 -1.52 25.62 24.91
CA GLY A 100 -0.41 24.82 24.39
C GLY A 100 -0.49 24.50 22.89
N VAL A 101 0.48 23.72 22.42
CA VAL A 101 0.58 23.28 21.00
C VAL A 101 -0.67 22.53 20.56
N CYS A 102 -1.34 21.79 21.45
CA CYS A 102 -2.56 21.06 21.10
C CYS A 102 -3.71 21.99 20.71
N GLU A 103 -3.93 23.08 21.46
CA GLU A 103 -4.96 24.07 21.12
C GLU A 103 -4.62 24.77 19.80
N GLN A 104 -3.35 25.09 19.56
CA GLN A 104 -2.91 25.68 18.31
C GLN A 104 -3.15 24.73 17.13
N ALA A 105 -2.83 23.44 17.27
CA ALA A 105 -3.08 22.43 16.26
C ALA A 105 -4.59 22.24 16.00
N LEU A 106 -5.40 22.23 17.05
CA LEU A 106 -6.87 22.14 16.94
C LEU A 106 -7.45 23.33 16.15
N ASN A 107 -6.93 24.54 16.40
CA ASN A 107 -7.30 25.72 15.65
C ASN A 107 -6.91 25.60 14.17
N ARG A 108 -5.72 25.07 13.87
CA ARG A 108 -5.30 24.86 12.47
C ARG A 108 -6.16 23.83 11.75
N MET A 109 -6.50 22.73 12.41
CA MET A 109 -7.43 21.73 11.84
C MET A 109 -8.76 22.38 11.48
N THR A 110 -9.32 23.17 12.39
CA THR A 110 -10.63 23.81 12.20
C THR A 110 -10.62 24.91 11.14
N ILE A 111 -9.54 25.71 11.07
CA ILE A 111 -9.47 26.89 10.19
C ILE A 111 -8.95 26.54 8.79
N TYR A 112 -7.96 25.65 8.71
CA TYR A 112 -7.21 25.36 7.49
C TYR A 112 -7.44 23.95 6.94
N ASN A 113 -8.24 23.11 7.63
CA ASN A 113 -8.44 21.70 7.27
C ASN A 113 -7.10 20.95 7.16
N GLU A 114 -6.18 21.25 8.10
CA GLU A 114 -4.89 20.56 8.22
C GLU A 114 -5.01 19.40 9.21
N HIS A 115 -4.15 18.41 9.05
CA HIS A 115 -4.20 17.20 9.86
C HIS A 115 -2.88 16.96 10.60
N LEU A 116 -2.97 16.46 11.83
CA LEU A 116 -1.86 16.12 12.70
C LEU A 116 -1.28 14.74 12.36
N VAL A 117 -2.12 13.75 12.04
CA VAL A 117 -1.70 12.34 12.04
C VAL A 117 -1.23 11.90 10.65
N SER A 118 0.07 11.65 10.51
CA SER A 118 0.61 10.82 9.44
C SER A 118 0.94 9.42 9.97
N PRO A 119 0.47 8.32 9.35
CA PRO A 119 0.83 6.96 9.76
C PRO A 119 2.33 6.69 9.84
N GLN A 120 3.14 7.37 9.02
CA GLN A 120 4.61 7.29 9.09
C GLN A 120 5.18 8.00 10.31
N ALA A 121 4.67 9.20 10.60
CA ALA A 121 5.12 9.98 11.73
C ALA A 121 4.74 9.32 13.06
N THR A 122 3.53 8.76 13.16
CA THR A 122 3.10 7.99 14.33
C THR A 122 3.88 6.70 14.49
N ALA A 123 4.21 5.99 13.42
CA ALA A 123 5.04 4.79 13.50
C ALA A 123 6.49 5.09 13.94
N GLN A 124 7.09 6.17 13.42
CA GLN A 124 8.40 6.63 13.90
C GLN A 124 8.34 7.04 15.38
N LEU A 125 7.27 7.72 15.81
CA LEU A 125 7.07 8.06 17.22
C LEU A 125 6.95 6.80 18.10
N GLN A 126 6.15 5.81 17.69
CA GLN A 126 6.03 4.53 18.40
C GLN A 126 7.38 3.80 18.50
N ARG A 127 8.17 3.82 17.42
CA ARG A 127 9.52 3.29 17.41
C ARG A 127 10.42 4.01 18.41
N GLU A 128 10.49 5.33 18.35
CA GLU A 128 11.35 6.13 19.26
C GLU A 128 10.90 5.95 20.73
N ILE A 129 9.60 5.79 21.00
CA ILE A 129 9.09 5.43 22.32
C ILE A 129 9.63 4.06 22.77
N ILE A 130 9.53 3.02 21.92
CA ILE A 130 10.06 1.68 22.24
C ILE A 130 11.57 1.73 22.49
N GLU A 131 12.32 2.44 21.66
CA GLU A 131 13.77 2.58 21.74
C GLU A 131 14.21 3.30 23.03
N TYR A 132 13.54 4.39 23.40
CA TYR A 132 14.09 5.33 24.39
C TYR A 132 13.30 5.46 25.68
N ALA A 133 11.99 5.20 25.70
CA ALA A 133 11.18 5.44 26.89
C ALA A 133 11.48 4.48 28.04
N SER A 134 11.21 4.92 29.26
CA SER A 134 11.53 4.15 30.47
C SER A 134 10.53 3.02 30.67
N PRO A 135 10.98 1.75 30.84
CA PRO A 135 10.09 0.66 31.22
C PRO A 135 9.66 0.71 32.70
N ASP A 136 10.19 1.66 33.48
CA ASP A 136 9.82 1.86 34.89
C ASP A 136 8.36 2.35 34.99
N GLU A 137 7.50 1.55 35.63
CA GLU A 137 6.09 1.87 35.88
C GLU A 137 5.89 3.13 36.72
N THR A 138 6.91 3.57 37.46
CA THR A 138 6.86 4.79 38.27
C THR A 138 7.26 6.05 37.50
N ALA A 139 7.79 5.91 36.27
CA ALA A 139 8.07 7.04 35.40
C ALA A 139 6.78 7.83 35.10
N PRO A 140 6.85 9.17 34.96
CA PRO A 140 5.66 9.97 34.71
C PRO A 140 5.06 9.68 33.33
N PRO A 141 3.73 9.85 33.17
CA PRO A 141 3.09 9.81 31.87
C PRO A 141 3.58 10.96 30.98
N ILE A 142 3.46 10.80 29.66
CA ILE A 142 3.85 11.87 28.73
C ILE A 142 2.77 12.95 28.64
N ASP A 143 3.17 14.21 28.80
CA ASP A 143 2.28 15.34 28.56
C ASP A 143 1.85 15.39 27.07
N ARG A 144 0.56 15.66 26.84
CA ARG A 144 -0.04 15.61 25.50
C ARG A 144 0.54 16.69 24.58
N ASN A 145 0.84 17.88 25.09
CA ASN A 145 1.48 18.94 24.29
C ASN A 145 2.89 18.55 23.86
N THR A 146 3.64 17.92 24.76
CA THR A 146 4.97 17.37 24.47
C THR A 146 4.89 16.29 23.40
N LEU A 147 3.96 15.35 23.51
CA LEU A 147 3.74 14.29 22.52
C LEU A 147 3.39 14.85 21.14
N VAL A 148 2.49 15.84 21.07
CA VAL A 148 2.12 16.53 19.82
C VAL A 148 3.32 17.26 19.22
N HIS A 149 4.12 17.95 20.04
CA HIS A 149 5.31 18.65 19.53
C HIS A 149 6.35 17.68 18.96
N ILE A 150 6.55 16.51 19.59
CA ILE A 150 7.41 15.44 19.06
C ILE A 150 6.85 14.96 17.71
N LEU A 151 5.55 14.70 17.61
CA LEU A 151 4.91 14.24 16.37
C LEU A 151 5.03 15.27 15.23
N LEU A 152 4.81 16.56 15.51
CA LEU A 152 5.01 17.64 14.56
C LEU A 152 6.47 17.74 14.10
N SER A 153 7.42 17.54 15.01
CA SER A 153 8.85 17.55 14.69
C SER A 153 9.27 16.39 13.80
N ILE A 154 8.74 15.19 14.06
CA ILE A 154 8.92 14.02 13.19
C ILE A 154 8.31 14.30 11.81
N THR A 155 7.12 14.90 11.76
CA THR A 155 6.46 15.24 10.50
C THR A 155 7.27 16.27 9.72
N SER A 156 7.87 17.27 10.38
CA SER A 156 8.83 18.20 9.78
C SER A 156 10.06 17.48 9.24
N GLU A 157 10.67 16.56 10.01
CA GLU A 157 11.82 15.76 9.57
C GLU A 157 11.51 14.96 8.30
N GLN A 158 10.34 14.31 8.26
CA GLN A 158 9.91 13.49 7.13
C GLN A 158 9.53 14.32 5.89
N ASN A 159 9.05 15.56 6.05
CA ASN A 159 8.58 16.41 4.95
C ASN A 159 9.55 17.52 4.56
N SER A 160 10.68 17.64 5.26
CA SER A 160 11.75 18.55 4.86
C SER A 160 12.34 18.12 3.51
N ASP A 161 12.68 19.12 2.70
CA ASP A 161 13.32 18.96 1.40
C ASP A 161 14.50 19.93 1.32
N ASP A 162 15.65 19.46 0.86
CA ASP A 162 16.88 20.26 0.72
C ASP A 162 16.68 21.47 -0.22
N GLU A 163 15.64 21.46 -1.06
CA GLU A 163 15.29 22.61 -1.90
C GLU A 163 14.71 23.80 -1.12
N PHE A 164 14.31 23.61 0.14
CA PHE A 164 13.69 24.63 0.99
C PHE A 164 14.50 24.89 2.26
N THR A 165 14.45 26.14 2.76
CA THR A 165 15.20 26.54 3.95
C THR A 165 14.60 25.97 5.25
N GLY A 166 13.34 25.54 5.23
CA GLY A 166 12.64 24.98 6.37
C GLY A 166 11.47 24.09 5.96
N ASP A 167 10.73 23.62 6.96
CA ASP A 167 9.59 22.70 6.81
C ASP A 167 8.30 23.38 6.30
N VAL A 168 8.25 24.71 6.31
CA VAL A 168 7.19 25.52 5.70
C VAL A 168 7.79 26.36 4.56
N PRO A 169 7.71 25.90 3.31
CA PRO A 169 8.29 26.63 2.18
C PRO A 169 7.58 27.96 1.95
N THR A 170 8.36 29.03 1.76
CA THR A 170 7.85 30.36 1.44
C THR A 170 7.29 30.43 0.02
N ASP A 171 6.39 31.38 -0.26
CA ASP A 171 5.84 31.59 -1.61
C ASP A 171 6.94 31.89 -2.64
N ALA A 172 8.01 32.56 -2.21
CA ALA A 172 9.15 32.87 -3.06
C ALA A 172 9.95 31.60 -3.44
N GLU A 173 10.16 30.70 -2.49
CA GLU A 173 10.81 29.40 -2.73
C GLU A 173 9.96 28.51 -3.64
N LYS A 174 8.66 28.41 -3.37
CA LYS A 174 7.70 27.69 -4.24
C LYS A 174 7.75 28.26 -5.66
N ALA A 175 7.64 29.59 -5.82
CA ALA A 175 7.68 30.25 -7.12
C ALA A 175 9.03 30.06 -7.84
N LYS A 176 10.14 29.91 -7.11
CA LYS A 176 11.45 29.60 -7.69
C LYS A 176 11.46 28.18 -8.27
N LEU A 177 10.95 27.20 -7.51
CA LEU A 177 10.84 25.82 -7.97
C LEU A 177 9.92 25.70 -9.19
N TRP A 178 8.74 26.30 -9.16
CA TRP A 178 7.79 26.28 -10.28
C TRP A 178 8.34 26.89 -11.58
N ARG A 179 9.28 27.84 -11.48
CA ARG A 179 9.96 28.41 -12.66
C ARG A 179 11.11 27.54 -13.17
N LYS A 180 11.64 26.63 -12.34
CA LYS A 180 12.75 25.71 -12.66
C LYS A 180 12.22 24.47 -13.38
N LEU A 181 11.16 23.83 -12.86
CA LEU A 181 10.66 22.54 -13.35
C LEU A 181 10.37 22.50 -14.88
N PRO A 182 9.66 23.47 -15.49
CA PRO A 182 9.35 23.41 -16.93
C PRO A 182 10.57 23.61 -17.85
N LYS A 183 11.71 24.03 -17.29
CA LYS A 183 12.95 24.28 -18.04
C LYS A 183 13.88 23.07 -18.02
N MET A 184 13.59 22.07 -17.20
CA MET A 184 14.39 20.85 -17.13
C MET A 184 14.23 20.03 -18.42
N GLY A 185 15.33 19.46 -18.91
CA GLY A 185 15.28 18.44 -19.96
C GLY A 185 14.58 17.15 -19.48
N LEU A 186 14.25 16.23 -20.39
CA LEU A 186 13.60 14.96 -20.02
C LEU A 186 14.49 14.14 -19.07
N GLU A 187 15.77 14.02 -19.39
CA GLU A 187 16.76 13.31 -18.59
C GLU A 187 16.95 13.97 -17.21
N GLU A 188 17.05 15.30 -17.17
CA GLU A 188 17.16 16.06 -15.93
C GLU A 188 15.90 15.90 -15.05
N THR A 189 14.72 15.96 -15.66
CA THR A 189 13.44 15.72 -14.97
C THR A 189 13.37 14.31 -14.41
N HIS A 190 13.82 13.31 -15.18
CA HIS A 190 13.88 11.93 -14.70
C HIS A 190 14.83 11.80 -13.51
N GLU A 191 16.06 12.32 -13.58
CA GLU A 191 16.99 12.26 -12.45
C GLU A 191 16.44 12.99 -11.22
N TYR A 192 15.82 14.15 -11.41
CA TYR A 192 15.16 14.91 -10.35
C TYR A 192 14.01 14.14 -9.71
N ALA A 193 13.13 13.49 -10.50
CA ALA A 193 11.94 12.82 -10.00
C ALA A 193 12.22 11.51 -9.24
N LYS A 194 13.33 10.82 -9.52
CA LYS A 194 13.66 9.51 -8.93
C LYS A 194 13.53 9.44 -7.40
N PRO A 195 14.21 10.29 -6.61
CA PRO A 195 14.12 10.23 -5.15
C PRO A 195 12.69 10.49 -4.65
N HIS A 196 11.96 11.41 -5.28
CA HIS A 196 10.57 11.70 -4.91
C HIS A 196 9.64 10.52 -5.21
N ILE A 197 9.78 9.85 -6.36
CA ILE A 197 9.00 8.66 -6.70
C ILE A 197 9.25 7.53 -5.68
N GLN A 198 10.49 7.31 -5.29
CA GLN A 198 10.83 6.28 -4.31
C GLN A 198 10.22 6.59 -2.93
N LYS A 199 10.33 7.84 -2.49
CA LYS A 199 9.71 8.33 -1.25
C LYS A 199 8.20 8.18 -1.30
N GLU A 200 7.57 8.52 -2.42
CA GLU A 200 6.12 8.41 -2.60
C GLU A 200 5.64 6.95 -2.60
N ILE A 201 6.38 6.03 -3.22
CA ILE A 201 6.06 4.60 -3.17
C ILE A 201 6.12 4.09 -1.73
N ALA A 202 7.21 4.38 -1.01
CA ALA A 202 7.37 3.95 0.37
C ALA A 202 6.26 4.55 1.28
N SER A 203 5.97 5.83 1.08
CA SER A 203 4.94 6.57 1.80
C SER A 203 3.53 6.00 1.55
N SER A 204 3.18 5.79 0.28
CA SER A 204 1.90 5.25 -0.15
C SER A 204 1.66 3.86 0.43
N LEU A 205 2.69 3.00 0.41
CA LEU A 205 2.60 1.68 1.02
C LEU A 205 2.28 1.76 2.53
N PHE A 206 2.76 2.79 3.24
CA PHE A 206 2.53 3.01 4.68
C PHE A 206 1.11 3.48 5.01
N ASN A 207 0.52 4.25 4.09
CA ASN A 207 -0.66 5.10 4.32
C ASN A 207 -1.97 4.51 3.80
N GLN A 208 -2.00 3.23 3.40
CA GLN A 208 -3.20 2.59 2.84
C GLN A 208 -3.73 1.48 3.77
N PRO A 209 -4.35 1.83 4.91
CA PRO A 209 -5.09 0.84 5.67
C PRO A 209 -6.31 0.36 4.86
N LEU A 210 -6.68 -0.90 5.05
CA LEU A 210 -7.84 -1.52 4.42
C LEU A 210 -8.92 -1.73 5.46
N LYS A 211 -10.17 -1.58 5.04
CA LYS A 211 -11.31 -1.92 5.89
C LYS A 211 -11.23 -3.40 6.29
N TYR A 212 -11.50 -3.71 7.56
CA TYR A 212 -11.39 -5.07 8.09
C TYR A 212 -12.16 -6.11 7.25
N GLU A 213 -13.37 -5.76 6.81
CA GLU A 213 -14.21 -6.64 5.99
C GLU A 213 -13.62 -6.89 4.59
N ILE A 214 -12.88 -5.93 4.05
CA ILE A 214 -12.14 -6.12 2.78
C ILE A 214 -11.02 -7.12 3.01
N VAL A 215 -10.26 -6.98 4.10
CA VAL A 215 -9.18 -7.92 4.44
C VAL A 215 -9.73 -9.32 4.64
N LEU A 216 -10.81 -9.48 5.41
CA LEU A 216 -11.47 -10.77 5.60
C LEU A 216 -11.97 -11.38 4.30
N SER A 217 -12.62 -10.58 3.43
CA SER A 217 -13.12 -11.06 2.15
C SER A 217 -11.98 -11.55 1.27
N ASN A 218 -10.90 -10.77 1.16
CA ASN A 218 -9.73 -11.14 0.36
C ASN A 218 -9.05 -12.40 0.93
N THR A 219 -8.93 -12.49 2.25
CA THR A 219 -8.35 -13.67 2.91
C THR A 219 -9.23 -14.89 2.71
N TYR A 220 -10.55 -14.75 2.78
CA TYR A 220 -11.46 -15.86 2.51
C TYR A 220 -11.30 -16.37 1.08
N ASP A 221 -11.44 -15.48 0.10
CA ASP A 221 -11.37 -15.81 -1.34
C ASP A 221 -10.00 -16.41 -1.72
N LEU A 222 -8.91 -15.99 -1.05
CA LEU A 222 -7.56 -16.50 -1.34
C LEU A 222 -7.20 -17.75 -0.55
N TRP A 223 -7.46 -17.80 0.77
CA TRP A 223 -6.92 -18.84 1.65
C TRP A 223 -7.80 -20.07 1.82
N PHE A 224 -9.11 -19.92 1.60
CA PHE A 224 -10.09 -21.00 1.79
C PHE A 224 -10.60 -21.59 0.47
N THR A 225 -10.12 -21.06 -0.66
CA THR A 225 -10.37 -21.61 -1.99
C THR A 225 -9.35 -22.73 -2.29
N PRO A 226 -9.76 -23.82 -2.98
CA PRO A 226 -8.82 -24.81 -3.46
C PRO A 226 -7.70 -24.19 -4.29
N TRP A 227 -6.51 -24.78 -4.22
CA TRP A 227 -5.38 -24.36 -5.04
C TRP A 227 -5.73 -24.28 -6.53
N ALA A 228 -5.05 -23.38 -7.24
CA ALA A 228 -5.14 -23.31 -8.69
C ALA A 228 -4.88 -24.69 -9.33
N PRO A 229 -5.67 -25.14 -10.33
CA PRO A 229 -5.54 -26.48 -10.91
C PRO A 229 -4.14 -26.79 -11.49
N ARG A 230 -3.38 -25.76 -11.84
CA ARG A 230 -2.02 -25.86 -12.41
C ARG A 230 -0.92 -26.01 -11.35
N SER A 231 -1.22 -25.79 -10.07
CA SER A 231 -0.22 -25.77 -9.00
C SER A 231 0.20 -27.15 -8.55
N ASN A 232 1.49 -27.32 -8.22
CA ASN A 232 1.99 -28.51 -7.53
C ASN A 232 1.85 -28.35 -6.01
N THR A 233 0.86 -29.04 -5.44
CA THR A 233 0.43 -28.85 -4.04
C THR A 233 0.83 -30.01 -3.12
N ASN A 234 1.73 -30.89 -3.57
CA ASN A 234 2.11 -32.06 -2.78
C ASN A 234 2.70 -31.66 -1.41
N GLY A 235 2.05 -32.14 -0.33
CA GLY A 235 2.40 -31.82 1.06
C GLY A 235 1.91 -30.45 1.56
N LEU A 236 1.00 -29.78 0.84
CA LEU A 236 0.42 -28.49 1.23
C LEU A 236 -1.07 -28.57 1.62
N GLY A 237 -1.68 -29.75 1.59
CA GLY A 237 -3.13 -29.88 1.76
C GLY A 237 -3.92 -29.38 0.54
N ALA A 238 -5.24 -29.29 0.69
CA ALA A 238 -6.18 -28.92 -0.35
C ALA A 238 -6.34 -27.40 -0.55
N THR A 239 -6.01 -26.59 0.46
CA THR A 239 -6.14 -25.12 0.46
C THR A 239 -4.92 -24.45 1.10
N PRO A 240 -4.70 -23.14 0.87
CA PRO A 240 -3.67 -22.39 1.60
C PRO A 240 -3.87 -22.39 3.12
N ALA A 241 -5.11 -22.40 3.62
CA ALA A 241 -5.40 -22.51 5.04
C ALA A 241 -4.93 -23.85 5.63
N GLU A 242 -5.05 -24.96 4.89
CA GLU A 242 -4.49 -26.24 5.30
C GLU A 242 -2.96 -26.22 5.27
N ALA A 243 -2.34 -25.59 4.27
CA ALA A 243 -0.88 -25.41 4.25
C ALA A 243 -0.37 -24.61 5.45
N PHE A 244 -1.10 -23.56 5.85
CA PHE A 244 -0.81 -22.80 7.07
C PHE A 244 -0.80 -23.72 8.28
N THR A 245 -1.87 -24.52 8.44
CA THR A 245 -2.02 -25.45 9.56
C THR A 245 -0.91 -26.51 9.60
N ILE A 246 -0.56 -27.06 8.43
CA ILE A 246 0.57 -28.00 8.29
C ILE A 246 1.90 -27.33 8.69
N ALA A 247 2.06 -26.05 8.36
CA ALA A 247 3.29 -25.31 8.63
C ALA A 247 3.45 -24.92 10.10
N THR A 248 2.38 -24.45 10.75
CA THR A 248 2.42 -23.83 12.07
C THR A 248 1.94 -24.77 13.19
N GLY A 249 1.19 -25.82 12.84
CA GLY A 249 0.48 -26.65 13.81
C GLY A 249 -0.77 -26.01 14.40
N VAL A 250 -1.20 -24.85 13.88
CA VAL A 250 -2.37 -24.09 14.38
C VAL A 250 -3.34 -23.84 13.24
N GLU A 251 -4.60 -24.16 13.46
CA GLU A 251 -5.68 -23.91 12.50
C GLU A 251 -5.77 -22.41 12.16
N LEU A 252 -5.75 -22.08 10.87
CA LEU A 252 -5.79 -20.68 10.43
C LEU A 252 -7.05 -19.95 10.95
N LEU A 253 -8.19 -20.63 11.02
CA LEU A 253 -9.42 -20.05 11.56
C LEU A 253 -9.30 -19.64 13.03
N ASP A 254 -8.49 -20.34 13.84
CA ASP A 254 -8.29 -19.97 15.23
C ASP A 254 -7.42 -18.72 15.36
N VAL A 255 -6.40 -18.57 14.50
CA VAL A 255 -5.61 -17.33 14.39
C VAL A 255 -6.49 -16.16 13.94
N MET A 256 -7.34 -16.36 12.93
CA MET A 256 -8.28 -15.34 12.46
C MET A 256 -9.33 -14.98 13.52
N ARG A 257 -9.79 -15.94 14.33
CA ARG A 257 -10.68 -15.68 15.47
C ARG A 257 -10.01 -14.81 16.52
N LEU A 258 -8.75 -15.10 16.88
CA LEU A 258 -7.96 -14.24 17.76
C LEU A 258 -7.87 -12.81 17.19
N GLY A 259 -7.54 -12.68 15.91
CA GLY A 259 -7.54 -11.39 15.20
C GLY A 259 -8.88 -10.66 15.28
N ALA A 260 -9.99 -11.35 15.03
CA ALA A 260 -11.33 -10.78 15.13
C ALA A 260 -11.66 -10.24 16.52
N ARG A 261 -11.17 -10.89 17.60
CA ARG A 261 -11.38 -10.42 18.99
C ARG A 261 -10.58 -9.16 19.30
N ILE A 262 -9.30 -9.15 18.91
CA ILE A 262 -8.43 -7.97 19.04
C ILE A 262 -9.03 -6.78 18.28
N VAL A 263 -9.42 -6.99 17.02
CA VAL A 263 -10.06 -5.96 16.17
C VAL A 263 -11.34 -5.44 16.81
N LYS A 264 -12.23 -6.33 17.24
CA LYS A 264 -13.50 -5.95 17.89
C LYS A 264 -13.27 -5.03 19.09
N ARG A 265 -12.39 -5.42 20.02
CA ARG A 265 -12.07 -4.63 21.22
C ARG A 265 -11.36 -3.32 20.89
N SER A 266 -10.47 -3.33 19.90
CA SER A 266 -9.81 -2.12 19.43
C SER A 266 -10.81 -1.11 18.85
N THR A 267 -11.81 -1.58 18.10
CA THR A 267 -12.84 -0.73 17.49
C THR A 267 -13.90 -0.27 18.50
N GLU A 268 -14.43 -1.18 19.33
CA GLU A 268 -15.56 -0.88 20.22
C GLU A 268 -15.15 -0.18 21.53
N THR A 269 -14.01 -0.56 22.09
CA THR A 269 -13.57 -0.08 23.42
C THR A 269 -12.19 0.57 23.39
N HIS A 270 -11.64 0.81 22.20
CA HIS A 270 -10.38 1.52 22.05
C HIS A 270 -9.20 0.84 22.78
N GLN A 271 -9.32 -0.48 22.96
CA GLN A 271 -8.37 -1.28 23.70
C GLN A 271 -7.15 -1.58 22.82
N VAL A 272 -5.96 -1.36 23.38
CA VAL A 272 -4.68 -1.64 22.72
C VAL A 272 -3.78 -2.58 23.53
N ARG A 273 -4.01 -2.70 24.84
CA ARG A 273 -3.37 -3.71 25.70
C ARG A 273 -4.31 -4.89 25.93
N PHE A 274 -3.81 -6.11 25.80
CA PHE A 274 -4.58 -7.34 25.93
C PHE A 274 -3.86 -8.34 26.83
N THR A 275 -4.63 -9.14 27.56
CA THR A 275 -4.12 -10.27 28.34
C THR A 275 -4.56 -11.61 27.75
N ARG A 276 -3.77 -12.66 27.98
CA ARG A 276 -4.10 -14.04 27.62
C ARG A 276 -5.46 -14.43 28.19
N GLN A 277 -5.72 -14.09 29.45
CA GLN A 277 -6.98 -14.46 30.12
C GLN A 277 -8.20 -13.82 29.43
N GLU A 278 -8.12 -12.54 29.05
CA GLU A 278 -9.19 -11.88 28.31
C GLU A 278 -9.41 -12.52 26.94
N MET A 279 -8.34 -12.85 26.22
CA MET A 279 -8.46 -13.48 24.90
C MET A 279 -9.06 -14.89 24.98
N LEU A 280 -8.67 -15.68 25.99
CA LEU A 280 -9.28 -16.98 26.26
C LEU A 280 -10.76 -16.86 26.63
N ALA A 281 -11.12 -15.88 27.47
CA ALA A 281 -12.51 -15.62 27.84
C ALA A 281 -13.38 -15.22 26.64
N ASP A 282 -12.79 -14.55 25.65
CA ASP A 282 -13.42 -14.19 24.38
C ASP A 282 -13.47 -15.34 23.35
N GLY A 283 -12.95 -16.51 23.71
CA GLY A 283 -12.97 -17.73 22.90
C GLY A 283 -11.82 -17.87 21.91
N ALA A 284 -10.71 -17.15 22.10
CA ALA A 284 -9.47 -17.48 21.41
C ALA A 284 -8.90 -18.81 21.95
N THR A 285 -8.19 -19.56 21.12
CA THR A 285 -7.53 -20.80 21.56
C THR A 285 -6.15 -20.51 22.13
N GLU A 286 -5.71 -21.35 23.07
CA GLU A 286 -4.37 -21.24 23.65
C GLU A 286 -3.27 -21.32 22.58
N ALA A 287 -3.40 -22.24 21.63
CA ALA A 287 -2.46 -22.40 20.52
C ALA A 287 -2.33 -21.15 19.63
N ALA A 288 -3.44 -20.45 19.34
CA ALA A 288 -3.38 -19.20 18.56
C ALA A 288 -2.70 -18.07 19.34
N ILE A 289 -2.92 -17.99 20.66
CA ILE A 289 -2.25 -17.01 21.53
C ILE A 289 -0.75 -17.32 21.63
N ASP A 290 -0.39 -18.59 21.77
CA ASP A 290 1.01 -19.02 21.83
C ASP A 290 1.75 -18.73 20.52
N LEU A 291 1.09 -18.94 19.38
CA LEU A 291 1.63 -18.55 18.06
C LEU A 291 1.85 -17.03 17.96
N LEU A 292 0.92 -16.22 18.49
CA LEU A 292 1.08 -14.76 18.54
C LEU A 292 2.34 -14.39 19.34
N PHE A 293 2.52 -14.93 20.54
CA PHE A 293 3.70 -14.63 21.35
C PHE A 293 5.01 -15.12 20.72
N ALA A 294 4.99 -16.27 20.04
CA ALA A 294 6.18 -16.81 19.40
C ALA A 294 6.63 -15.97 18.18
N ASN A 295 5.68 -15.56 17.33
CA ASN A 295 5.98 -15.15 15.96
C ASN A 295 5.46 -13.75 15.57
N MET A 296 4.62 -13.13 16.40
CA MET A 296 3.96 -11.85 16.10
C MET A 296 4.19 -10.79 17.19
N ALA A 297 4.63 -11.20 18.38
CA ALA A 297 5.02 -10.29 19.45
C ALA A 297 6.52 -10.36 19.73
N ARG A 298 7.08 -9.28 20.25
CA ARG A 298 8.46 -9.23 20.73
C ARG A 298 8.57 -8.66 22.14
N PRO A 299 9.34 -9.27 23.05
CA PRO A 299 9.73 -8.66 24.31
C PRO A 299 10.54 -7.38 24.06
N LEU A 300 10.44 -6.39 24.96
CA LEU A 300 11.05 -5.07 24.81
C LEU A 300 12.53 -5.11 24.40
N ASP A 301 13.36 -5.90 25.08
CA ASP A 301 14.79 -5.95 24.80
C ASP A 301 15.10 -6.48 23.39
N GLN A 302 14.39 -7.52 22.96
CA GLN A 302 14.54 -8.06 21.60
C GLN A 302 14.02 -7.07 20.56
N TYR A 303 12.92 -6.37 20.89
CA TYR A 303 12.35 -5.37 20.01
C TYR A 303 13.33 -4.21 19.80
N ARG A 304 13.96 -3.72 20.86
CA ARG A 304 15.01 -2.69 20.77
C ARG A 304 16.19 -3.12 19.89
N ILE A 305 16.64 -4.36 20.00
CA ILE A 305 17.72 -4.89 19.15
C ILE A 305 17.33 -4.87 17.67
N GLU A 306 16.12 -5.31 17.33
CA GLU A 306 15.64 -5.34 15.93
C GLU A 306 15.48 -3.92 15.38
N LEU A 307 14.98 -2.97 16.19
CA LEU A 307 14.84 -1.57 15.79
C LEU A 307 16.18 -0.85 15.66
N GLU A 308 17.17 -1.15 16.51
CA GLU A 308 18.53 -0.62 16.34
C GLU A 308 19.14 -1.15 15.03
N GLY A 309 18.98 -2.45 14.74
CA GLY A 309 19.44 -3.02 13.47
C GLY A 309 18.74 -2.44 12.24
N ASP A 310 17.51 -1.94 12.38
CA ASP A 310 16.83 -1.16 11.36
C ASP A 310 17.43 0.24 11.20
N ARG A 311 17.78 0.91 12.31
CA ARG A 311 18.43 2.24 12.33
C ARG A 311 19.78 2.20 11.61
N ASP A 312 20.55 1.13 11.82
CA ASP A 312 21.84 0.89 11.16
C ASP A 312 21.73 0.81 9.62
N LYS A 313 20.54 0.50 9.08
CA LYS A 313 20.31 0.44 7.62
C LYS A 313 20.06 1.80 6.99
N GLY A 314 19.76 2.84 7.77
CA GLY A 314 19.56 4.21 7.28
C GLY A 314 18.34 4.92 7.87
N ALA A 315 17.82 5.90 7.13
CA ALA A 315 16.71 6.74 7.59
C ALA A 315 15.47 5.94 7.97
N ILE A 316 14.85 6.30 9.11
CA ILE A 316 13.82 5.47 9.76
C ILE A 316 12.38 5.83 9.38
N GLY A 317 12.14 6.99 8.76
CA GLY A 317 10.78 7.52 8.55
C GLY A 317 9.85 6.63 7.71
N ASN A 318 10.42 5.77 6.86
CA ASN A 318 9.67 4.79 6.07
C ASN A 318 9.93 3.33 6.49
N GLN A 319 10.76 3.10 7.51
CA GLN A 319 11.07 1.76 7.97
C GLN A 319 9.92 1.20 8.80
N ARG A 320 9.43 0.03 8.40
CA ARG A 320 8.23 -0.61 8.96
C ARG A 320 8.29 -2.12 9.02
N SER A 321 9.31 -2.74 8.42
CA SER A 321 9.40 -4.21 8.35
C SER A 321 9.29 -4.84 9.73
N THR A 322 10.06 -4.37 10.70
CA THR A 322 10.02 -4.91 12.07
C THR A 322 8.67 -4.66 12.74
N LEU A 323 8.10 -3.47 12.60
CA LEU A 323 6.82 -3.11 13.20
C LEU A 323 5.62 -3.87 12.58
N THR A 324 5.67 -4.16 11.28
CA THR A 324 4.65 -4.95 10.57
C THR A 324 4.80 -6.45 10.81
N ARG A 325 6.03 -6.93 10.98
CA ARG A 325 6.33 -8.33 11.32
C ARG A 325 5.93 -8.66 12.76
N PHE A 326 6.17 -7.72 13.68
CA PHE A 326 5.88 -7.86 15.10
C PHE A 326 4.91 -6.78 15.60
N PRO A 327 3.65 -6.74 15.15
CA PRO A 327 2.73 -5.64 15.48
C PRO A 327 2.31 -5.57 16.96
N PHE A 328 2.89 -6.42 17.81
CA PHE A 328 2.65 -6.47 19.24
C PHE A 328 3.97 -6.37 20.03
N LEU A 329 3.98 -5.53 21.06
CA LEU A 329 5.00 -5.54 22.11
C LEU A 329 4.56 -6.49 23.22
N ALA A 330 5.34 -7.53 23.51
CA ALA A 330 5.09 -8.41 24.65
C ALA A 330 5.57 -7.71 25.93
N VAL A 331 4.64 -7.44 26.83
CA VAL A 331 4.92 -6.87 28.17
C VAL A 331 5.50 -7.97 29.06
N ASP A 332 4.87 -9.15 29.00
CA ASP A 332 5.27 -10.37 29.68
C ASP A 332 4.76 -11.59 28.90
N GLY A 333 4.87 -12.80 29.46
CA GLY A 333 4.42 -14.04 28.80
C GLY A 333 2.89 -14.23 28.69
N SER A 334 2.11 -13.23 29.10
CA SER A 334 0.65 -13.23 29.15
C SER A 334 0.01 -11.91 28.72
N THR A 335 0.76 -10.83 28.62
CA THR A 335 0.26 -9.48 28.29
C THR A 335 0.99 -8.92 27.08
N PHE A 336 0.24 -8.30 26.16
CA PHE A 336 0.81 -7.65 24.98
C PHE A 336 0.10 -6.34 24.62
N VAL A 337 0.82 -5.43 23.98
CA VAL A 337 0.33 -4.14 23.48
C VAL A 337 0.36 -4.16 21.96
N MET A 338 -0.79 -3.92 21.33
CA MET A 338 -0.93 -3.73 19.89
C MET A 338 -0.42 -2.35 19.49
N LEU A 339 0.50 -2.31 18.52
CA LEU A 339 1.10 -1.06 18.04
C LEU A 339 0.17 -0.33 17.06
N ARG A 340 -0.42 -1.06 16.10
CA ARG A 340 -1.29 -0.46 15.08
C ARG A 340 -2.39 -1.42 14.67
N HIS A 341 -3.61 -0.92 14.61
CA HIS A 341 -4.80 -1.67 14.21
C HIS A 341 -4.64 -2.34 12.83
N GLN A 342 -4.21 -1.59 11.81
CA GLN A 342 -4.02 -2.16 10.47
C GLN A 342 -2.98 -3.29 10.44
N TRP A 343 -1.87 -3.16 11.19
CA TRP A 343 -0.84 -4.20 11.18
C TRP A 343 -1.29 -5.47 11.89
N ALA A 344 -2.07 -5.35 12.97
CA ALA A 344 -2.70 -6.49 13.61
C ALA A 344 -3.68 -7.20 12.67
N ILE A 345 -4.49 -6.44 11.92
CA ILE A 345 -5.39 -6.99 10.89
C ILE A 345 -4.60 -7.78 9.85
N GLU A 346 -3.56 -7.20 9.26
CA GLU A 346 -2.78 -7.86 8.22
C GLU A 346 -2.08 -9.12 8.74
N ARG A 347 -1.54 -9.08 9.97
CA ARG A 347 -0.77 -10.18 10.56
C ARG A 347 -1.62 -11.37 10.99
N LEU A 348 -2.85 -11.12 11.47
CA LEU A 348 -3.74 -12.17 11.99
C LEU A 348 -4.82 -12.60 11.01
N CYS A 349 -5.22 -11.72 10.09
CA CYS A 349 -6.36 -11.93 9.20
C CYS A 349 -6.07 -11.63 7.73
N GLY A 350 -4.85 -11.23 7.36
CA GLY A 350 -4.55 -10.66 6.05
C GLY A 350 -3.36 -11.27 5.33
N SER A 351 -2.75 -10.47 4.46
CA SER A 351 -1.71 -10.92 3.53
C SER A 351 -0.43 -11.42 4.23
N GLN A 352 -0.16 -10.93 5.45
CA GLN A 352 1.05 -11.25 6.20
C GLN A 352 1.03 -12.67 6.81
N LEU A 353 -0.11 -13.37 6.76
CA LEU A 353 -0.20 -14.80 7.07
C LEU A 353 0.72 -15.63 6.14
N PHE A 354 0.98 -15.14 4.93
CA PHE A 354 1.89 -15.78 3.97
C PHE A 354 3.27 -16.02 4.58
N PHE A 355 3.82 -15.03 5.28
CA PHE A 355 5.17 -15.13 5.85
C PHE A 355 5.25 -16.19 6.93
N GLU A 356 4.19 -16.35 7.72
CA GLU A 356 4.12 -17.32 8.80
C GLU A 356 4.16 -18.76 8.27
N ALA A 357 3.29 -19.06 7.31
CA ALA A 357 3.27 -20.36 6.64
C ALA A 357 4.58 -20.61 5.89
N TRP A 358 5.04 -19.64 5.09
CA TRP A 358 6.24 -19.79 4.27
C TRP A 358 7.51 -20.03 5.10
N ALA A 359 7.70 -19.29 6.20
CA ALA A 359 8.87 -19.43 7.05
C ALA A 359 8.89 -20.75 7.82
N SER A 360 7.72 -21.24 8.24
CA SER A 360 7.57 -22.46 9.04
C SER A 360 7.66 -23.74 8.21
N LEU A 361 7.39 -23.68 6.91
CA LEU A 361 7.58 -24.82 5.99
C LEU A 361 9.07 -25.15 5.77
N GLY A 362 9.37 -26.44 5.63
CA GLY A 362 10.67 -26.93 5.18
C GLY A 362 11.00 -26.50 3.74
N SER A 363 12.28 -26.54 3.35
CA SER A 363 12.79 -25.93 2.10
C SER A 363 12.05 -26.32 0.81
N SER A 364 11.73 -27.62 0.64
CA SER A 364 11.04 -28.12 -0.56
C SER A 364 9.55 -27.73 -0.59
N PRO A 365 8.74 -28.00 0.46
CA PRO A 365 7.37 -27.49 0.55
C PRO A 365 7.26 -25.97 0.46
N ARG A 366 8.20 -25.23 1.05
CA ARG A 366 8.23 -23.76 1.03
C ARG A 366 8.23 -23.16 -0.36
N ASN A 367 9.05 -23.71 -1.27
CA ASN A 367 9.11 -23.24 -2.65
C ASN A 367 7.81 -23.58 -3.41
N ARG A 368 7.25 -24.78 -3.19
CA ARG A 368 5.95 -25.15 -3.77
C ARG A 368 4.83 -24.24 -3.29
N PHE A 369 4.78 -23.95 -1.99
CA PHE A 369 3.81 -23.04 -1.39
C PHE A 369 3.89 -21.65 -2.03
N LYS A 370 5.10 -21.09 -2.16
CA LYS A 370 5.29 -19.80 -2.84
C LYS A 370 4.74 -19.80 -4.26
N THR A 371 5.07 -20.82 -5.07
CA THR A 371 4.57 -20.92 -6.45
C THR A 371 3.05 -21.09 -6.50
N ALA A 372 2.48 -21.96 -5.67
CA ALA A 372 1.04 -22.19 -5.62
C ALA A 372 0.25 -20.94 -5.16
N MET A 373 0.83 -20.14 -4.27
CA MET A 373 0.27 -18.85 -3.85
C MET A 373 0.32 -17.81 -4.98
N CYS A 374 1.34 -17.81 -5.85
CA CYS A 374 1.34 -16.97 -7.05
C CYS A 374 0.20 -17.36 -8.00
N ASP A 375 0.04 -18.65 -8.27
CA ASP A 375 -1.02 -19.14 -9.15
C ASP A 375 -2.42 -18.81 -8.60
N SER A 376 -2.62 -18.99 -7.29
CA SER A 376 -3.90 -18.70 -6.62
C SER A 376 -4.19 -17.20 -6.60
N PHE A 377 -3.15 -16.36 -6.45
CA PHE A 377 -3.28 -14.91 -6.57
C PHE A 377 -3.72 -14.47 -7.96
N GLU A 378 -3.16 -15.05 -9.03
CA GLU A 378 -3.59 -14.74 -10.41
C GLU A 378 -5.07 -15.09 -10.64
N ILE A 379 -5.53 -16.26 -10.18
CA ILE A 379 -6.96 -16.63 -10.25
C ILE A 379 -7.81 -15.61 -9.49
N PHE A 380 -7.44 -15.29 -8.25
CA PHE A 380 -8.15 -14.33 -7.40
C PHE A 380 -8.28 -12.95 -8.06
N VAL A 381 -7.19 -12.42 -8.64
CA VAL A 381 -7.20 -11.14 -9.37
C VAL A 381 -8.07 -11.23 -10.61
N GLY A 382 -7.95 -12.31 -11.40
CA GLY A 382 -8.79 -12.55 -12.57
C GLY A 382 -10.27 -12.51 -12.24
N GLU A 383 -10.70 -13.18 -11.18
CA GLU A 383 -12.10 -13.17 -10.73
C GLU A 383 -12.58 -11.77 -10.34
N ILE A 384 -11.74 -10.96 -9.69
CA ILE A 384 -12.06 -9.55 -9.40
C ILE A 384 -12.22 -8.75 -10.68
N LEU A 385 -11.28 -8.89 -11.63
CA LEU A 385 -11.33 -8.18 -12.91
C LEU A 385 -12.58 -8.53 -13.72
N HIS A 386 -12.93 -9.81 -13.80
CA HIS A 386 -14.16 -10.29 -14.44
C HIS A 386 -15.41 -9.75 -13.73
N ARG A 387 -15.43 -9.70 -12.39
CA ARG A 387 -16.52 -9.07 -11.62
C ARG A 387 -16.66 -7.57 -11.93
N ILE A 388 -15.55 -6.84 -12.01
CA ILE A 388 -15.54 -5.40 -12.37
C ILE A 388 -16.02 -5.20 -13.81
N PHE A 389 -15.51 -6.00 -14.74
CA PHE A 389 -15.91 -6.00 -16.15
C PHE A 389 -17.42 -6.17 -16.30
N ASN A 390 -17.97 -7.22 -15.69
CA ASN A 390 -19.40 -7.54 -15.77
C ASN A 390 -20.33 -6.48 -15.18
N LYS A 391 -19.83 -5.65 -14.26
CA LYS A 391 -20.60 -4.57 -13.62
C LYS A 391 -20.42 -3.21 -14.27
N SER A 392 -19.42 -3.04 -15.14
CA SER A 392 -19.08 -1.74 -15.71
C SER A 392 -19.66 -1.58 -17.12
N PRO A 393 -20.61 -0.65 -17.34
CA PRO A 393 -21.19 -0.42 -18.67
C PRO A 393 -20.20 0.25 -19.66
N HIS A 394 -19.02 0.66 -19.19
CA HIS A 394 -18.01 1.35 -19.99
C HIS A 394 -16.93 0.42 -20.55
N LEU A 395 -16.82 -0.80 -20.01
CA LEU A 395 -15.90 -1.83 -20.46
C LEU A 395 -16.61 -2.71 -21.49
N THR A 396 -15.97 -2.99 -22.62
CA THR A 396 -16.58 -3.65 -23.77
C THR A 396 -16.09 -5.08 -23.94
N THR A 397 -14.84 -5.35 -23.60
CA THR A 397 -14.23 -6.68 -23.75
C THR A 397 -13.15 -6.88 -22.69
N ILE A 398 -13.08 -8.07 -22.12
CA ILE A 398 -11.93 -8.59 -21.38
C ILE A 398 -11.38 -9.79 -22.15
N VAL A 399 -10.06 -9.89 -22.24
CA VAL A 399 -9.35 -10.99 -22.91
C VAL A 399 -8.33 -11.56 -21.92
N ASP A 400 -8.39 -12.87 -21.69
CA ASP A 400 -7.50 -13.58 -20.78
C ASP A 400 -6.18 -14.00 -21.45
N GLU A 401 -5.16 -14.32 -20.66
CA GLU A 401 -3.82 -14.76 -21.10
C GLU A 401 -3.89 -15.83 -22.20
N ARG A 402 -4.70 -16.86 -21.97
CA ARG A 402 -4.87 -17.98 -22.89
C ARG A 402 -5.42 -17.55 -24.24
N GLU A 403 -6.41 -16.66 -24.25
CA GLU A 403 -7.01 -16.16 -25.50
C GLU A 403 -5.99 -15.35 -26.31
N MET A 404 -5.15 -14.56 -25.64
CA MET A 404 -4.06 -13.83 -26.27
C MET A 404 -2.98 -14.77 -26.82
N GLN A 405 -2.58 -15.77 -26.03
CA GLN A 405 -1.63 -16.79 -26.47
C GLN A 405 -2.16 -17.54 -27.68
N ASP A 406 -3.41 -18.00 -27.65
CA ASP A 406 -4.04 -18.72 -28.77
C ASP A 406 -4.11 -17.84 -30.03
N ALA A 407 -4.41 -16.53 -29.88
CA ALA A 407 -4.48 -15.60 -31.01
C ALA A 407 -3.11 -15.26 -31.62
N TRP A 408 -2.03 -15.31 -30.83
CA TRP A 408 -0.70 -14.86 -31.26
C TRP A 408 0.33 -15.99 -31.42
N THR A 409 -0.02 -17.22 -31.04
CA THR A 409 0.84 -18.39 -31.22
C THR A 409 1.06 -18.66 -32.72
N LYS A 410 2.32 -18.69 -33.12
CA LYS A 410 2.73 -19.09 -34.48
C LYS A 410 3.54 -20.37 -34.51
N LYS A 411 4.50 -20.51 -33.59
CA LYS A 411 5.39 -21.68 -33.44
C LYS A 411 5.69 -21.97 -31.97
N GLU A 412 5.90 -20.91 -31.19
CA GLU A 412 6.08 -20.95 -29.74
C GLU A 412 4.98 -20.12 -29.07
N THR A 413 4.60 -20.49 -27.85
CA THR A 413 3.67 -19.72 -27.03
C THR A 413 4.31 -18.37 -26.69
N PRO A 414 3.70 -17.24 -27.09
CA PRO A 414 4.28 -15.94 -26.83
C PRO A 414 4.15 -15.56 -25.36
N SER A 415 5.10 -14.76 -24.87
CA SER A 415 4.94 -14.06 -23.59
C SER A 415 3.94 -12.92 -23.80
N VAL A 416 2.83 -12.98 -23.07
CA VAL A 416 1.76 -11.98 -23.08
C VAL A 416 1.50 -11.49 -21.66
N CYS A 417 0.68 -10.46 -21.50
CA CYS A 417 0.15 -10.07 -20.20
C CYS A 417 -0.97 -11.02 -19.76
N ASP A 418 -1.32 -10.98 -18.49
CA ASP A 418 -2.39 -11.82 -17.94
C ASP A 418 -3.79 -11.42 -18.46
N TRP A 419 -4.08 -10.11 -18.56
CA TRP A 419 -5.36 -9.61 -19.07
C TRP A 419 -5.23 -8.35 -19.94
N MET A 420 -6.16 -8.24 -20.91
CA MET A 420 -6.45 -6.99 -21.60
C MET A 420 -7.92 -6.60 -21.42
N ILE A 421 -8.17 -5.36 -20.98
CA ILE A 421 -9.53 -4.82 -20.84
C ILE A 421 -9.70 -3.63 -21.79
N PHE A 422 -10.73 -3.69 -22.62
CA PHE A 422 -11.07 -2.64 -23.59
C PHE A 422 -12.23 -1.80 -23.07
N GLY A 423 -12.07 -0.48 -23.17
CA GLY A 423 -13.12 0.50 -22.94
C GLY A 423 -13.33 1.40 -24.16
N LYS A 424 -14.21 2.40 -24.03
CA LYS A 424 -14.43 3.39 -25.10
C LYS A 424 -13.18 4.28 -25.26
N GLY A 425 -12.32 3.92 -26.20
CA GLY A 425 -11.15 4.72 -26.60
C GLY A 425 -9.87 4.46 -25.80
N HIS A 426 -9.83 3.44 -24.94
CA HIS A 426 -8.64 3.05 -24.20
C HIS A 426 -8.55 1.52 -24.07
N CYS A 427 -7.31 1.04 -23.90
CA CYS A 427 -6.97 -0.35 -23.64
C CYS A 427 -6.13 -0.39 -22.37
N ILE A 428 -6.52 -1.23 -21.42
CA ILE A 428 -5.81 -1.46 -20.17
C ILE A 428 -5.16 -2.83 -20.29
N VAL A 429 -3.85 -2.87 -20.08
CA VAL A 429 -3.04 -4.09 -20.07
C VAL A 429 -2.64 -4.35 -18.63
N ILE A 430 -2.90 -5.56 -18.14
CA ILE A 430 -2.72 -5.92 -16.73
C ILE A 430 -1.84 -7.16 -16.65
N ASP A 431 -0.81 -7.07 -15.82
CA ASP A 431 0.11 -8.16 -15.45
C ASP A 431 0.12 -8.20 -13.91
N ALA A 432 -0.44 -9.23 -13.31
CA ALA A 432 -0.60 -9.35 -11.87
C ALA A 432 0.55 -10.14 -11.27
N THR A 433 1.46 -9.44 -10.61
CA THR A 433 2.62 -10.09 -10.01
C THR A 433 2.46 -10.21 -8.50
N ASN A 434 2.45 -11.43 -7.96
CA ASN A 434 2.60 -11.68 -6.52
C ASN A 434 4.09 -11.62 -6.10
N ARG A 435 4.77 -10.54 -6.48
CA ARG A 435 6.17 -10.30 -6.12
C ARG A 435 6.20 -9.28 -5.00
N ALA A 436 6.79 -9.67 -3.88
CA ALA A 436 7.08 -8.71 -2.82
C ALA A 436 7.94 -7.57 -3.40
N VAL A 437 7.50 -6.33 -3.16
CA VAL A 437 8.37 -5.16 -3.33
C VAL A 437 9.62 -5.41 -2.49
N LYS A 438 10.81 -5.18 -3.06
CA LYS A 438 12.06 -5.36 -2.32
C LYS A 438 12.01 -4.54 -1.04
N GLU A 439 12.44 -5.13 0.07
CA GLU A 439 12.39 -4.52 1.39
C GLU A 439 12.97 -3.10 1.40
N ASP A 440 14.16 -2.91 0.83
CA ASP A 440 14.82 -1.62 0.73
C ASP A 440 13.95 -0.59 -0.01
N ALA A 441 13.24 -1.00 -1.06
CA ALA A 441 12.37 -0.10 -1.84
C ALA A 441 11.08 0.22 -1.08
N ALA A 442 10.50 -0.78 -0.41
CA ALA A 442 9.28 -0.62 0.39
C ALA A 442 9.50 0.28 1.63
N GLN A 443 10.75 0.49 2.03
CA GLN A 443 11.14 1.29 3.19
C GLN A 443 11.91 2.56 2.81
N GLY A 444 11.98 2.92 1.52
CA GLY A 444 12.66 4.14 1.05
C GLY A 444 14.19 4.13 1.23
N LEU A 445 14.80 2.97 1.43
CA LEU A 445 16.25 2.77 1.59
C LEU A 445 16.97 2.47 0.26
N ALA A 446 16.22 2.02 -0.75
CA ALA A 446 16.82 1.63 -2.00
C ALA A 446 17.29 2.83 -2.82
N THR A 447 18.44 2.69 -3.47
CA THR A 447 18.87 3.62 -4.52
C THR A 447 18.19 3.26 -5.84
N TRP A 448 18.00 4.23 -6.74
CA TRP A 448 17.38 3.96 -8.04
C TRP A 448 18.07 2.82 -8.83
N MET A 449 19.39 2.67 -8.68
CA MET A 449 20.15 1.57 -9.32
C MET A 449 19.84 0.18 -8.73
N THR A 450 19.38 0.10 -7.49
CA THR A 450 19.00 -1.16 -6.83
C THR A 450 17.53 -1.55 -7.07
N THR A 451 16.66 -0.57 -7.35
CA THR A 451 15.23 -0.77 -7.65
C THR A 451 14.92 -0.93 -9.12
N ALA A 452 15.74 -0.38 -10.03
CA ALA A 452 15.54 -0.58 -11.45
C ALA A 452 15.50 -2.09 -11.74
N PRO A 453 14.42 -2.63 -12.33
CA PRO A 453 14.48 -3.98 -12.87
C PRO A 453 15.68 -4.00 -13.81
N LYS A 454 16.45 -5.10 -13.83
CA LYS A 454 17.35 -5.39 -14.95
C LYS A 454 16.44 -5.45 -16.18
N SER A 455 16.17 -4.31 -16.80
CA SER A 455 15.30 -4.24 -17.95
C SER A 455 15.96 -5.11 -19.00
N ARG A 456 15.24 -6.17 -19.42
CA ARG A 456 15.47 -6.71 -20.75
C ARG A 456 15.39 -5.48 -21.66
N ARG A 457 16.51 -5.18 -22.33
CA ARG A 457 16.56 -4.13 -23.34
C ARG A 457 15.38 -4.34 -24.28
N PHE A 458 14.34 -3.53 -24.17
CA PHE A 458 13.45 -3.32 -25.30
C PHE A 458 14.27 -2.55 -26.32
N SER A 459 14.81 -3.27 -27.30
CA SER A 459 15.44 -2.65 -28.46
C SER A 459 14.40 -1.76 -29.15
N PRO A 460 14.69 -0.47 -29.43
CA PRO A 460 13.75 0.43 -30.10
C PRO A 460 13.53 0.11 -31.60
N THR A 461 14.04 -1.03 -32.11
CA THR A 461 14.08 -1.33 -33.55
C THR A 461 12.97 -2.24 -34.06
N ALA A 462 11.96 -2.58 -33.25
CA ALA A 462 10.76 -3.24 -33.77
C ALA A 462 9.73 -2.17 -34.17
N SER A 463 9.76 -1.76 -35.44
CA SER A 463 8.66 -1.00 -36.04
C SER A 463 7.38 -1.82 -35.90
N TRP A 464 6.41 -1.32 -35.12
CA TRP A 464 5.05 -1.83 -35.09
C TRP A 464 4.36 -1.43 -36.41
N GLY A 465 4.62 -2.24 -37.45
CA GLY A 465 3.94 -2.15 -38.72
C GLY A 465 2.50 -2.60 -38.55
N CYS A 466 1.59 -1.63 -38.45
CA CYS A 466 0.16 -1.84 -38.60
C CYS A 466 -0.07 -2.47 -40.00
N CYS A 467 -0.37 -3.77 -40.06
CA CYS A 467 -0.67 -4.47 -41.32
C CYS A 467 -2.07 -4.11 -41.83
N CYS A 468 -2.26 -2.85 -42.23
CA CYS A 468 -3.28 -2.48 -43.19
C CYS A 468 -2.69 -2.70 -44.59
N ARG A 469 -2.94 -3.87 -45.19
CA ARG A 469 -2.61 -4.10 -46.61
C ARG A 469 -3.51 -3.21 -47.49
N PRO A 470 -2.97 -2.34 -48.36
CA PRO A 470 -3.72 -1.78 -49.46
C PRO A 470 -3.77 -2.81 -50.60
N SER A 471 -4.97 -3.20 -51.03
CA SER A 471 -5.14 -3.89 -52.31
C SER A 471 -5.11 -2.84 -53.43
N THR A 472 -3.99 -2.70 -54.12
CA THR A 472 -3.89 -1.93 -55.36
C THR A 472 -4.05 -2.86 -56.56
N SER A 473 -5.22 -2.85 -57.18
CA SER A 473 -5.36 -3.28 -58.57
C SER A 473 -5.18 -2.05 -59.46
N SER A 474 -4.11 -1.98 -60.24
CA SER A 474 -3.96 -0.98 -61.30
C SER A 474 -3.93 -1.67 -62.66
N ARG A 475 -5.01 -1.51 -63.42
CA ARG A 475 -4.98 -1.52 -64.89
C ARG A 475 -4.55 -0.15 -65.36
N ASN A 476 -3.64 -0.14 -66.34
CA ASN A 476 -3.21 1.05 -67.08
C ASN A 476 -4.40 1.79 -67.70
N THR A 477 -4.45 3.12 -67.54
CA THR A 477 -4.78 4.07 -68.63
C THR A 477 -4.40 5.50 -68.22
N ALA A 478 -4.07 6.29 -69.23
CA ALA A 478 -3.37 7.57 -69.18
C ALA A 478 -4.19 8.77 -68.64
N ALA A 479 -3.42 9.76 -68.19
CA ALA A 479 -3.71 11.20 -68.10
C ALA A 479 -4.75 11.72 -67.07
N GLY A 480 -4.25 12.54 -66.13
CA GLY A 480 -4.88 13.82 -65.80
C GLY A 480 -5.75 13.93 -64.55
N THR A 481 -5.10 14.10 -63.39
CA THR A 481 -5.47 14.98 -62.24
C THR A 481 -6.86 14.86 -61.60
N THR A 482 -6.92 14.35 -60.35
CA THR A 482 -8.10 14.36 -59.48
C THR A 482 -7.82 15.03 -58.14
N ARG A 483 -8.80 15.80 -57.63
CA ARG A 483 -8.96 16.19 -56.22
C ARG A 483 -10.40 15.86 -55.83
N LYS A 484 -10.63 15.05 -54.78
CA LYS A 484 -11.65 15.26 -53.71
C LYS A 484 -11.83 14.06 -52.77
N SER A 485 -12.26 14.43 -51.55
CA SER A 485 -12.58 13.70 -50.33
C SER A 485 -13.60 12.55 -50.44
N THR A 486 -13.61 11.64 -49.45
CA THR A 486 -14.89 11.03 -48.98
C THR A 486 -14.81 10.42 -47.56
N ARG A 487 -15.86 10.68 -46.75
CA ARG A 487 -16.21 10.00 -45.49
C ARG A 487 -16.61 8.53 -45.74
N ARG A 488 -16.46 7.64 -44.74
CA ARG A 488 -17.07 6.29 -44.75
C ARG A 488 -17.85 5.97 -43.47
N ARG A 489 -18.98 5.29 -43.69
CA ARG A 489 -19.91 4.67 -42.73
C ARG A 489 -19.80 3.15 -42.94
N CYS A 490 -19.90 2.33 -41.90
CA CYS A 490 -19.87 0.86 -42.00
C CYS A 490 -21.19 0.25 -41.51
N THR A 491 -21.68 -0.75 -42.24
CA THR A 491 -22.73 -1.70 -41.85
C THR A 491 -22.21 -3.13 -42.09
N PRO A 492 -22.67 -4.15 -41.33
CA PRO A 492 -22.10 -5.50 -41.38
C PRO A 492 -22.75 -6.35 -42.49
N ARG A 493 -21.99 -7.31 -43.05
CA ARG A 493 -22.54 -8.34 -43.93
C ARG A 493 -22.06 -9.73 -43.53
N SER A 494 -23.00 -10.65 -43.69
CA SER A 494 -23.05 -12.05 -43.28
C SER A 494 -22.43 -13.04 -44.28
N SER A 495 -22.21 -14.25 -43.75
CA SER A 495 -22.42 -15.59 -44.33
C SER A 495 -21.47 -16.21 -45.38
N SER A 496 -21.13 -17.47 -45.07
CA SER A 496 -21.05 -18.68 -45.93
C SER A 496 -19.68 -19.27 -46.34
N CYS A 497 -19.55 -20.59 -46.10
CA CYS A 497 -18.45 -21.53 -46.35
C CYS A 497 -18.19 -21.81 -47.86
N PRO A 498 -17.14 -22.58 -48.24
CA PRO A 498 -17.26 -24.05 -48.25
C PRO A 498 -15.98 -24.86 -47.90
N THR A 499 -16.21 -26.11 -47.52
CA THR A 499 -15.28 -27.26 -47.38
C THR A 499 -14.61 -27.64 -48.71
N PRO A 500 -13.50 -28.43 -48.67
CA PRO A 500 -13.53 -29.69 -49.40
C PRO A 500 -12.84 -30.89 -48.69
N ALA A 501 -13.08 -32.05 -49.30
CA ALA A 501 -13.00 -33.41 -48.80
C ALA A 501 -11.60 -34.06 -48.76
N SER A 502 -11.61 -35.21 -48.08
CA SER A 502 -10.61 -36.25 -47.87
C SER A 502 -10.03 -36.95 -49.11
N SER A 503 -8.79 -37.43 -49.01
CA SER A 503 -8.36 -38.75 -49.52
C SER A 503 -7.01 -39.22 -48.93
N THR A 504 -7.07 -40.30 -48.14
CA THR A 504 -6.19 -41.51 -48.09
C THR A 504 -4.69 -41.47 -48.39
N GLY A 505 -3.90 -42.15 -47.54
CA GLY A 505 -2.79 -43.02 -47.99
C GLY A 505 -1.58 -43.17 -47.04
N CYS A 506 -1.53 -44.33 -46.35
CA CYS A 506 -0.45 -44.90 -45.51
C CYS A 506 -0.15 -44.26 -44.15
#